data_AF-A0A7Z7BTW2-F1
#
_entry.id   AF-A0A7Z7BTW2-F1
#
_cell.length_a   1.000
_cell.length_b   1.000
_cell.length_c   1.000
_cell.angle_alpha   90.00
_cell.angle_beta   90.00
_cell.angle_gamma   90.00
#
_symmetry.space_group_name_H-M   'P 1'
#
loop_
_entity.id
_entity.type
_entity.pdbx_description
1 polymer ?
#
loop_
_entity_poly.entity_id
_entity_poly.type
_entity_poly.pdbx_seq_one_letter_code
_entity_poly.pdbx_strand_id
1 'polypeptide(L)'
;MRRRPVLSAVIVAYLAVVAWITLNPAPGNPAGNPLLRSLLRFVSAVRGLGWVDYVVAEFSANVLMFVPMGLLFTLLLGRWRWWLAGAIGIVATLVIEFVQLFLPARFSDPSDLLANTLGTLVGVGIAFLLPTVRDGRRLAAWRR
;
A
#
# COMPACT_ATOMS: atom_id res chain seq x y z
N MET A 1 -9.80 -11.65 -23.96
CA MET A 1 -9.93 -12.19 -22.59
C MET A 1 -8.60 -12.41 -21.85
N ARG A 2 -7.41 -12.21 -22.47
CA ARG A 2 -6.08 -12.53 -21.88
C ARG A 2 -5.47 -11.55 -20.85
N ARG A 3 -6.05 -10.38 -20.58
CA ARG A 3 -5.42 -9.35 -19.69
C ARG A 3 -5.67 -9.55 -18.19
N ARG A 4 -6.67 -10.33 -17.81
CA ARG A 4 -6.99 -10.60 -16.39
C ARG A 4 -6.00 -11.52 -15.67
N PRO A 5 -5.49 -12.62 -16.26
CA PRO A 5 -4.58 -13.51 -15.53
C PRO A 5 -3.25 -12.85 -15.13
N VAL A 6 -2.71 -11.95 -15.98
CA VAL A 6 -1.47 -11.22 -15.65
C VAL A 6 -1.70 -10.28 -14.47
N LEU A 7 -2.79 -9.51 -14.48
CA LEU A 7 -3.11 -8.60 -13.37
C LEU A 7 -3.35 -9.38 -12.06
N SER A 8 -4.06 -10.51 -12.14
CA SER A 8 -4.25 -11.40 -10.98
C SER A 8 -2.93 -11.97 -10.46
N ALA A 9 -2.03 -12.41 -11.35
CA ALA A 9 -0.70 -12.90 -10.95
C ALA A 9 0.14 -11.80 -10.27
N VAL A 10 0.11 -10.57 -10.81
CA VAL A 10 0.77 -9.41 -10.19
C VAL A 10 0.19 -9.12 -8.82
N ILE A 11 -1.13 -9.18 -8.65
CA ILE A 11 -1.79 -8.98 -7.35
C ILE A 11 -1.37 -10.06 -6.36
N VAL A 12 -1.35 -11.34 -6.77
CA VAL A 12 -0.93 -12.44 -5.87
C VAL A 12 0.53 -12.28 -5.45
N ALA A 13 1.42 -11.99 -6.41
CA ALA A 13 2.83 -11.75 -6.11
C ALA A 13 3.02 -10.55 -5.17
N TYR A 14 2.29 -9.46 -5.41
CA TYR A 14 2.30 -8.27 -4.57
C TYR A 14 1.78 -8.58 -3.15
N LEU A 15 0.65 -9.28 -3.01
CA LEU A 15 0.11 -9.66 -1.71
C LEU A 15 1.05 -10.59 -0.95
N ALA A 16 1.76 -11.48 -1.63
CA ALA A 16 2.78 -12.32 -1.02
C ALA A 16 3.95 -11.48 -0.47
N VAL A 17 4.38 -10.45 -1.20
CA VAL A 17 5.40 -9.50 -0.73
C VAL A 17 4.91 -8.70 0.47
N VAL A 18 3.68 -8.17 0.43
CA VAL A 18 3.09 -7.43 1.56
C VAL A 18 3.01 -8.33 2.80
N ALA A 19 2.46 -9.55 2.65
CA ALA A 19 2.36 -10.51 3.74
C ALA A 19 3.74 -10.88 4.30
N TRP A 20 4.74 -11.06 3.44
CA TRP A 20 6.12 -11.29 3.88
C TRP A 20 6.68 -10.10 4.67
N ILE A 21 6.41 -8.86 4.26
CA ILE A 21 6.90 -7.68 4.98
C ILE A 21 6.20 -7.53 6.34
N THR A 22 4.88 -7.74 6.39
CA THR A 22 4.08 -7.43 7.58
C THR A 22 4.00 -8.56 8.59
N LEU A 23 4.04 -9.82 8.13
CA LEU A 23 3.87 -11.01 8.96
C LEU A 23 5.18 -11.74 9.27
N ASN A 24 6.29 -11.41 8.60
CA ASN A 24 7.57 -11.97 8.98
C ASN A 24 7.96 -11.41 10.37
N PRO A 25 8.24 -12.28 11.36
CA PRO A 25 8.85 -11.88 12.62
C PRO A 25 10.30 -11.50 12.34
N ALA A 26 10.51 -10.33 11.72
CA ALA A 26 11.85 -9.78 11.51
C ALA A 26 12.51 -9.51 12.87
N PRO A 27 13.84 -9.67 12.99
CA PRO A 27 14.53 -9.65 14.26
C PRO A 27 14.58 -8.24 14.86
N GLY A 28 13.97 -8.06 16.02
CA GLY A 28 14.13 -6.89 16.88
C GLY A 28 13.51 -5.59 16.36
N ASN A 29 13.36 -4.63 17.29
CA ASN A 29 12.90 -3.27 17.04
C ASN A 29 13.54 -2.70 15.75
N PRO A 30 12.80 -2.44 14.66
CA PRO A 30 13.36 -1.91 13.41
C PRO A 30 14.03 -0.54 13.60
N ALA A 31 13.60 0.25 14.59
CA ALA A 31 14.31 1.47 15.01
C ALA A 31 15.71 1.18 15.60
N GLY A 32 15.98 -0.07 15.96
CA GLY A 32 17.29 -0.59 16.34
C GLY A 32 18.24 -0.85 15.17
N ASN A 33 17.77 -0.80 13.92
CA ASN A 33 18.63 -1.03 12.75
C ASN A 33 19.67 0.11 12.61
N PRO A 34 20.98 -0.16 12.67
CA PRO A 34 22.03 0.87 12.60
C PRO A 34 22.05 1.63 11.27
N LEU A 35 21.75 0.94 10.16
CA LEU A 35 21.71 1.53 8.83
C LEU A 35 20.53 2.50 8.70
N LEU A 36 19.32 2.07 9.11
CA LEU A 36 18.13 2.92 9.08
C LEU A 36 18.33 4.17 9.94
N ARG A 37 18.89 4.03 11.14
CA ARG A 37 19.20 5.18 12.00
C ARG A 37 20.21 6.14 11.37
N SER A 38 21.23 5.62 10.69
CA SER A 38 22.22 6.45 10.01
C SER A 38 21.60 7.22 8.83
N LEU A 39 20.73 6.56 8.06
CA LEU A 39 19.98 7.19 6.97
C LEU A 39 19.02 8.28 7.49
N LEU A 40 18.24 7.99 8.52
CA LEU A 40 17.32 8.97 9.12
C LEU A 40 18.06 10.18 9.70
N ARG A 41 19.23 9.98 10.32
CA ARG A 41 20.08 11.10 10.78
C ARG A 41 20.61 11.93 9.62
N PHE A 42 21.02 11.29 8.53
CA PHE A 42 21.48 11.99 7.34
C PHE A 42 20.35 12.82 6.71
N VAL A 43 19.16 12.23 6.57
CA VAL A 43 17.97 12.91 6.02
C VAL A 43 17.54 14.07 6.93
N SER A 44 17.45 13.85 8.23
CA SER A 44 17.02 14.88 9.18
C SER A 44 18.05 16.01 9.37
N ALA A 45 19.33 15.77 9.04
CA ALA A 45 20.36 16.80 9.02
C ALA A 45 20.24 17.78 7.82
N VAL A 46 19.48 17.42 6.77
CA VAL A 46 19.20 18.33 5.65
C VAL A 46 18.27 19.45 6.12
N ARG A 47 18.62 20.70 5.80
CA ARG A 47 17.80 21.88 6.14
C ARG A 47 16.35 21.69 5.66
N GLY A 48 15.40 21.77 6.58
CA GLY A 48 13.97 21.62 6.30
C GLY A 48 13.42 20.20 6.41
N LEU A 49 14.26 19.18 6.65
CA LEU A 49 13.84 17.78 6.82
C LEU A 49 14.02 17.26 8.25
N GLY A 50 14.28 18.13 9.23
CA GLY A 50 14.41 17.74 10.64
C GLY A 50 13.17 17.08 11.26
N TRP A 51 12.01 17.14 10.58
CA TRP A 51 10.77 16.47 10.97
C TRP A 51 10.69 15.02 10.48
N VAL A 52 11.62 14.56 9.61
CA VAL A 52 11.65 13.19 9.11
C VAL A 52 12.36 12.30 10.13
N ASP A 53 11.57 11.72 11.03
CA ASP A 53 12.01 10.74 12.00
C ASP A 53 11.56 9.32 11.64
N TYR A 54 11.78 8.37 12.54
CA TYR A 54 11.38 6.98 12.33
C TYR A 54 9.87 6.82 12.16
N VAL A 55 9.06 7.55 12.95
CA VAL A 55 7.59 7.47 12.91
C VAL A 55 7.07 7.95 11.56
N VAL A 56 7.59 9.08 11.08
CA VAL A 56 7.23 9.62 9.76
C VAL A 56 7.66 8.67 8.64
N ALA A 57 8.85 8.07 8.73
CA ALA A 57 9.34 7.14 7.73
C ALA A 57 8.51 5.85 7.70
N GLU A 58 8.17 5.29 8.86
CA GLU A 58 7.32 4.10 9.01
C GLU A 58 5.91 4.36 8.48
N PHE A 59 5.27 5.45 8.90
CA PHE A 59 3.96 5.86 8.40
C PHE A 59 3.97 6.03 6.87
N SER A 60 4.99 6.72 6.33
CA SER A 60 5.12 6.94 4.89
C SER A 60 5.34 5.63 4.12
N ALA A 61 6.14 4.71 4.68
CA ALA A 61 6.36 3.40 4.09
C ALA A 61 5.06 2.58 4.03
N ASN A 62 4.24 2.62 5.07
CA ASN A 62 2.93 1.97 5.12
C ASN A 62 1.96 2.55 4.08
N VAL A 63 1.89 3.89 3.96
CA VAL A 63 1.14 4.57 2.89
C VAL A 63 1.59 4.07 1.51
N LEU A 64 2.89 4.15 1.23
CA LEU A 64 3.45 3.76 -0.07
C LEU A 64 3.22 2.28 -0.38
N MET A 65 3.29 1.41 0.63
CA MET A 65 3.05 -0.02 0.49
C MET A 65 1.61 -0.30 0.05
N PHE A 66 0.62 0.45 0.53
CA PHE A 66 -0.80 0.24 0.20
C PHE A 66 -1.28 0.98 -1.07
N VAL A 67 -0.50 1.92 -1.61
CA VAL A 67 -0.81 2.56 -2.91
C VAL A 67 -1.03 1.55 -4.05
N PRO A 68 -0.12 0.58 -4.28
CA PRO A 68 -0.34 -0.47 -5.27
C PRO A 68 -1.60 -1.30 -5.00
N MET A 69 -1.97 -1.54 -3.73
CA MET A 69 -3.19 -2.28 -3.38
C MET A 69 -4.42 -1.58 -3.93
N GLY A 70 -4.61 -0.30 -3.57
CA GLY A 70 -5.74 0.49 -4.05
C GLY A 70 -5.79 0.58 -5.58
N LEU A 71 -4.63 0.77 -6.21
CA LEU A 71 -4.49 0.85 -7.66
C LEU A 71 -4.88 -0.45 -8.35
N LEU A 72 -4.24 -1.56 -7.98
CA LEU A 72 -4.41 -2.86 -8.64
C LEU A 72 -5.83 -3.41 -8.44
N PHE A 73 -6.39 -3.32 -7.24
CA PHE A 73 -7.75 -3.78 -6.98
C PHE A 73 -8.80 -2.91 -7.69
N THR A 74 -8.60 -1.60 -7.78
CA THR A 74 -9.50 -0.73 -8.56
C THR A 74 -9.45 -1.06 -10.05
N LEU A 75 -8.27 -1.35 -10.59
CA LEU A 75 -8.11 -1.78 -11.99
C LEU A 75 -8.71 -3.18 -12.23
N LEU A 76 -8.59 -4.09 -11.27
CA LEU A 76 -9.14 -5.45 -11.35
C LEU A 76 -10.67 -5.46 -11.29
N LEU A 77 -11.24 -4.80 -10.27
CA LEU A 77 -12.69 -4.75 -10.01
C LEU A 77 -13.41 -3.77 -10.93
N GLY A 78 -12.67 -2.81 -11.49
CA GLY A 78 -13.18 -1.69 -12.27
C GLY A 78 -13.55 -0.50 -11.39
N ARG A 79 -13.34 0.70 -11.92
CA ARG A 79 -13.53 1.99 -11.22
C ARG A 79 -14.88 2.18 -10.55
N TRP A 80 -15.96 1.66 -11.12
CA TRP A 80 -17.29 1.74 -10.51
C TRP A 80 -17.36 1.09 -9.12
N ARG A 81 -16.45 0.14 -8.86
CA ARG A 81 -16.36 -0.63 -7.62
C ARG A 81 -15.14 -0.21 -6.79
N TRP A 82 -14.68 1.03 -6.92
CA TRP A 82 -13.54 1.55 -6.16
C TRP A 82 -13.72 1.39 -4.64
N TRP A 83 -14.95 1.49 -4.14
CA TRP A 83 -15.27 1.30 -2.72
C TRP A 83 -14.95 -0.12 -2.23
N LEU A 84 -15.03 -1.14 -3.11
CA LEU A 84 -14.59 -2.50 -2.77
C LEU A 84 -13.06 -2.57 -2.62
N ALA A 85 -12.29 -1.83 -3.43
CA ALA A 85 -10.85 -1.75 -3.25
C ALA A 85 -10.49 -1.07 -1.91
N GLY A 86 -11.22 -0.01 -1.54
CA GLY A 86 -11.12 0.62 -0.22
C GLY A 86 -11.43 -0.35 0.92
N ALA A 87 -12.56 -1.06 0.85
CA ALA A 87 -12.96 -2.05 1.84
C ALA A 87 -11.94 -3.20 1.96
N ILE A 88 -11.39 -3.68 0.84
CA ILE A 88 -10.33 -4.70 0.84
C ILE A 88 -9.08 -4.20 1.55
N GLY A 89 -8.67 -2.94 1.32
CA GLY A 89 -7.53 -2.34 2.04
C GLY A 89 -7.74 -2.28 3.55
N ILE A 90 -8.94 -1.85 3.99
CA ILE A 90 -9.29 -1.80 5.42
C ILE A 90 -9.31 -3.20 6.02
N VAL A 91 -10.00 -4.16 5.40
CA VAL A 91 -10.07 -5.54 5.89
C VAL A 91 -8.69 -6.18 5.94
N ALA A 92 -7.85 -5.98 4.92
CA ALA A 92 -6.49 -6.48 4.91
C ALA A 92 -5.66 -5.90 6.07
N THR A 93 -5.81 -4.60 6.36
CA THR A 93 -5.12 -3.95 7.48
C THR A 93 -5.57 -4.52 8.82
N LEU A 94 -6.89 -4.67 9.03
CA LEU A 94 -7.43 -5.27 10.26
C LEU A 94 -6.96 -6.71 10.45
N VAL A 95 -6.85 -7.49 9.37
CA VAL A 95 -6.30 -8.86 9.42
C VAL A 95 -4.82 -8.84 9.79
N ILE A 96 -4.03 -7.92 9.23
CA ILE A 96 -2.61 -7.79 9.56
C ILE A 96 -2.44 -7.41 11.03
N GLU A 97 -3.14 -6.38 11.51
CA GLU A 97 -3.11 -5.96 12.91
C GLU A 97 -3.52 -7.10 13.85
N PHE A 98 -4.62 -7.79 13.52
CA PHE A 98 -5.09 -8.93 14.29
C PHE A 98 -4.05 -10.05 14.38
N VAL A 99 -3.39 -10.41 13.26
CA VAL A 99 -2.34 -11.43 13.26
C VAL A 99 -1.12 -10.96 14.05
N GLN A 100 -0.76 -9.68 13.96
CA GLN A 100 0.36 -9.10 14.70
C GLN A 100 0.18 -9.14 16.22
N LEU A 101 -1.06 -9.14 16.73
CA LEU A 101 -1.32 -9.36 18.17
C LEU A 101 -0.78 -10.69 18.69
N PHE A 102 -0.60 -11.68 17.82
CA PHE A 102 -0.06 -13.00 18.15
C PHE A 102 1.42 -13.16 17.80
N LEU A 103 2.06 -12.12 17.24
CA LEU A 103 3.47 -12.15 16.87
C LEU A 103 4.34 -11.50 17.96
N PRO A 104 5.43 -12.15 18.40
CA PRO A 104 6.35 -11.56 19.37
C PRO A 104 6.96 -10.24 18.85
N ALA A 105 7.05 -9.23 19.72
CA ALA A 105 7.68 -7.95 19.42
C ALA A 105 7.04 -7.12 18.28
N ARG A 106 5.79 -7.40 17.90
CA ARG A 106 4.98 -6.52 17.05
C ARG A 106 3.97 -5.75 17.89
N PHE A 107 3.90 -4.45 17.68
CA PHE A 107 2.90 -3.59 18.28
C PHE A 107 1.94 -3.17 17.17
N SER A 108 0.65 -3.39 17.39
CA SER A 108 -0.39 -2.82 16.53
C SER A 108 -0.55 -1.35 16.90
N ASP A 109 -0.40 -0.48 15.91
CA ASP A 109 -0.53 0.97 16.09
C ASP A 109 -1.71 1.49 15.23
N PRO A 110 -2.68 2.24 15.81
CA PRO A 110 -3.75 2.86 15.05
C PRO A 110 -3.29 3.74 13.88
N SER A 111 -2.05 4.24 13.93
CA SER A 111 -1.44 4.98 12.82
C SER A 111 -1.20 4.12 11.58
N ASP A 112 -1.05 2.80 11.71
CA ASP A 112 -0.92 1.87 10.59
C ASP A 112 -2.24 1.75 9.83
N LEU A 113 -3.37 1.65 10.53
CA LEU A 113 -4.69 1.68 9.92
C LEU A 113 -4.90 2.93 9.08
N LEU A 114 -4.51 4.09 9.62
CA LEU A 114 -4.60 5.36 8.92
C LEU A 114 -3.68 5.40 7.70
N ALA A 115 -2.41 5.03 7.85
CA ALA A 115 -1.43 4.99 6.77
C ALA A 115 -1.88 4.09 5.61
N ASN A 116 -2.30 2.87 5.92
CA ASN A 116 -2.71 1.87 4.94
C ASN A 116 -4.00 2.29 4.22
N THR A 117 -4.93 2.90 4.94
CA THR A 117 -6.16 3.46 4.36
C THR A 117 -5.85 4.61 3.42
N LEU A 118 -4.98 5.55 3.83
CA LEU A 118 -4.55 6.66 2.97
C LEU A 118 -3.84 6.16 1.72
N GLY A 119 -2.92 5.22 1.86
CA GLY A 119 -2.23 4.57 0.73
C GLY A 119 -3.22 3.97 -0.25
N THR A 120 -4.18 3.20 0.26
CA THR A 120 -5.25 2.60 -0.56
C THR A 120 -6.03 3.67 -1.34
N LEU A 121 -6.46 4.75 -0.68
CA LEU A 121 -7.20 5.84 -1.32
C LEU A 121 -6.39 6.59 -2.38
N VAL A 122 -5.10 6.83 -2.13
CA VAL A 122 -4.19 7.41 -3.13
C VAL A 122 -4.08 6.48 -4.34
N GLY A 123 -3.93 5.18 -4.12
CA GLY A 123 -3.93 4.16 -5.18
C GLY A 123 -5.22 4.16 -6.02
N VAL A 124 -6.38 4.26 -5.35
CA VAL A 124 -7.68 4.43 -6.03
C VAL A 124 -7.66 5.68 -6.89
N GLY A 125 -7.23 6.83 -6.36
CA GLY A 125 -7.12 8.09 -7.09
C GLY A 125 -6.26 7.97 -8.35
N ILE A 126 -5.08 7.36 -8.24
CA ILE A 126 -4.19 7.07 -9.39
C ILE A 126 -4.91 6.22 -10.44
N ALA A 127 -5.70 5.22 -10.02
CA ALA A 127 -6.44 4.36 -10.95
C ALA A 127 -7.48 5.14 -11.78
N PHE A 128 -8.03 6.25 -11.25
CA PHE A 128 -8.93 7.14 -11.99
C PHE A 128 -8.20 8.00 -13.02
N LEU A 129 -6.94 8.37 -12.76
CA LEU A 129 -6.13 9.20 -13.64
C LEU A 129 -5.56 8.43 -14.86
N LEU A 130 -5.32 7.12 -14.72
CA LEU A 130 -4.71 6.32 -15.81
C LEU A 130 -5.69 6.02 -16.95
N PRO A 131 -5.39 6.26 -18.23
CA PRO A 131 -6.29 5.87 -19.32
C PRO A 131 -6.52 4.35 -19.34
N THR A 132 -7.76 3.87 -19.21
CA THR A 132 -8.03 2.43 -19.32
C THR A 132 -8.46 2.05 -20.73
N VAL A 133 -8.09 0.84 -21.17
CA VAL A 133 -8.48 0.29 -22.48
C VAL A 133 -10.01 0.25 -22.68
N ARG A 134 -10.78 0.24 -21.58
CA ARG A 134 -12.25 0.31 -21.62
C ARG A 134 -12.76 1.68 -22.03
N ASP A 135 -12.07 2.75 -21.65
CA ASP A 135 -12.44 4.12 -22.01
C ASP A 135 -12.22 4.37 -23.51
N GLY A 136 -11.13 3.85 -24.07
CA GLY A 136 -10.85 3.94 -25.52
C GLY A 136 -11.89 3.22 -26.39
N ARG A 137 -12.46 2.10 -25.94
CA ARG A 137 -13.52 1.39 -26.66
C ARG A 137 -14.86 2.11 -26.61
N ARG A 138 -15.18 2.77 -25.49
CA ARG A 138 -16.38 3.60 -25.38
C ARG A 138 -16.27 4.82 -26.31
N LEU A 139 -15.14 5.52 -26.31
CA LEU A 139 -14.92 6.66 -27.19
C LEU A 139 -14.95 6.29 -28.68
N ALA A 140 -14.45 5.11 -29.05
CA ALA A 140 -14.53 4.61 -30.43
C ALA A 140 -15.95 4.21 -30.85
N ALA A 141 -16.80 3.79 -29.90
CA ALA A 141 -18.20 3.45 -30.18
C ALA A 141 -19.10 4.69 -30.35
N TRP A 142 -18.75 5.82 -29.73
CA TRP A 142 -19.47 7.10 -29.87
C TRP A 142 -19.11 7.89 -31.14
N ARG A 143 -18.05 7.49 -31.86
CA ARG A 143 -17.58 8.13 -33.10
C ARG A 143 -18.09 7.45 -34.39
N ARG A 144 -18.96 6.44 -34.28
CA ARG A 144 -19.66 5.80 -35.40
C ARG A 144 -21.13 6.14 -35.34
#